data_AF-A7AM15-F1
#
_entry.id   AF-A7AM15-F1
#
_cell.length_a   1.000
_cell.length_b   1.000
_cell.length_c   1.000
_cell.angle_alpha   90.00
_cell.angle_beta   90.00
_cell.angle_gamma   90.00
#
_symmetry.space_group_name_H-M   'P 1'
#
loop_
_entity.id
_entity.type
_entity.pdbx_description
1 polymer ?
#
loop_
_entity_poly.entity_id
_entity_poly.type
_entity_poly.pdbx_seq_one_letter_code
_entity_poly.pdbx_strand_id
1 'polypeptide(L)'
;MGYDAVLGNPFGSLGQDKDSGYRNPILETHVTISGDKTKSSEQNGLWVRELSTCWISDTHDDVGDDELVRELQNEFTVEGSENSELLSASINSMADDKPTSKHTVNYRIAKSFCAIRESGIMVPFTGKISSVFIKEVEALPSINEDYGPCTPDVFIVDPLKSDCSSMHQWVKFFKRYGTHMTSHITIGGQIISIDRMVEGEKITKMVKTLGGGESIYKVTDKFSSVMTGKRESHQMLILGGYYFSGLESNDSKAFNRWSKSVWERPMPIRANFTSLEHFMGDKSKSYQHAVRFYRGVQNVANGHSLNYTTISQMLKETVTVVSNTGSAYCPTGMSVVSGFVMTKTEPFHIDSCVASSDVLKDNVLAVALCAKGAHINFVTIESKERRKCPNDLVVAFGFQMFTDETSAMQLASCPIGQADCGDMPGKGGIEWKVCTQRNLLDSNFEPRTAATREGYYANMDCPSSQKVVSGFVLRRTRGSLQVDSCMAGISSCSIQCTDGTFTAGNGFIICL
;
A
#
# COMPACT_ATOMS: atom_id res chain seq x y z
N MET A 1 26.62 6.80 -2.80
CA MET A 1 26.43 5.39 -2.43
C MET A 1 25.34 4.80 -3.31
N GLY A 2 25.28 3.48 -3.47
CA GLY A 2 24.10 2.84 -4.04
C GLY A 2 22.90 2.88 -3.07
N TYR A 3 21.69 2.81 -3.60
CA TYR A 3 20.44 2.76 -2.84
C TYR A 3 19.43 1.81 -3.49
N ASP A 4 18.93 0.87 -2.73
CA ASP A 4 17.86 -0.03 -3.13
C ASP A 4 16.52 0.58 -2.74
N ALA A 5 15.88 1.28 -3.68
CA ALA A 5 14.59 1.92 -3.43
C ALA A 5 13.44 0.92 -3.24
N VAL A 6 13.64 -0.37 -3.53
CA VAL A 6 12.61 -1.40 -3.32
C VAL A 6 12.57 -1.87 -1.86
N LEU A 7 13.75 -1.98 -1.23
CA LEU A 7 13.89 -2.41 0.17
C LEU A 7 14.20 -1.27 1.14
N GLY A 8 14.51 -0.09 0.61
CA GLY A 8 14.88 1.08 1.38
C GLY A 8 13.75 1.56 2.25
N ASN A 9 14.09 1.87 3.50
CA ASN A 9 13.20 2.54 4.43
C ASN A 9 14.04 3.58 5.19
N PRO A 10 14.05 4.84 4.72
CA PRO A 10 14.88 5.89 5.31
C PRO A 10 14.47 6.27 6.73
N PHE A 11 13.25 5.90 7.13
CA PHE A 11 12.74 6.10 8.49
C PHE A 11 12.98 4.88 9.40
N GLY A 12 13.49 3.77 8.87
CA GLY A 12 13.74 2.52 9.60
C GLY A 12 12.46 1.77 9.96
N SER A 13 12.55 0.47 10.28
CA SER A 13 11.43 -0.26 10.92
C SER A 13 11.50 -0.07 12.43
N LEU A 14 10.37 -0.06 13.15
CA LEU A 14 10.34 -0.08 14.62
C LEU A 14 11.27 -1.22 15.13
N GLY A 15 12.45 -0.85 15.65
CA GLY A 15 13.45 -1.79 16.16
C GLY A 15 14.71 -2.04 15.30
N GLN A 16 14.87 -1.43 14.12
CA GLN A 16 16.14 -1.45 13.37
C GLN A 16 16.65 -0.02 13.11
N ASP A 17 17.77 0.32 13.74
CA ASP A 17 18.46 1.63 13.66
C ASP A 17 19.03 1.97 12.26
N LYS A 18 18.73 1.22 11.19
CA LYS A 18 19.43 1.35 9.90
C LYS A 18 18.49 1.16 8.72
N ASP A 19 18.48 2.15 7.81
CA ASP A 19 17.89 2.01 6.49
C ASP A 19 18.59 0.87 5.72
N SER A 20 17.84 -0.19 5.46
CA SER A 20 18.32 -1.37 4.75
C SER A 20 18.51 -1.14 3.25
N GLY A 21 18.21 0.04 2.74
CA GLY A 21 18.32 0.43 1.33
C GLY A 21 19.74 0.83 0.92
N TYR A 22 20.60 1.32 1.81
CA TYR A 22 21.95 1.72 1.40
C TYR A 22 22.80 0.52 0.94
N ARG A 23 23.51 0.69 -0.18
CA ARG A 23 24.28 -0.34 -0.89
C ARG A 23 25.70 0.12 -1.14
N ASN A 24 26.49 -0.74 -1.79
CA ASN A 24 27.91 -0.50 -2.05
C ASN A 24 28.16 0.82 -2.79
N PRO A 25 29.34 1.43 -2.61
CA PRO A 25 29.73 2.63 -3.34
C PRO A 25 29.83 2.34 -4.85
N ILE A 26 29.29 3.26 -5.64
CA ILE A 26 29.35 3.26 -7.11
C ILE A 26 30.49 4.16 -7.60
N LEU A 27 30.79 5.21 -6.85
CA LEU A 27 31.81 6.21 -7.18
C LEU A 27 33.14 5.85 -6.49
N GLU A 28 34.25 6.05 -7.20
CA GLU A 28 35.59 5.99 -6.61
C GLU A 28 35.89 7.33 -5.93
N THR A 29 35.80 7.38 -4.60
CA THR A 29 36.12 8.58 -3.83
C THR A 29 37.42 8.42 -3.06
N HIS A 30 38.39 9.27 -3.34
CA HIS A 30 39.57 9.48 -2.50
C HIS A 30 39.37 10.80 -1.75
N VAL A 31 38.59 10.78 -0.67
CA VAL A 31 38.47 11.97 0.18
C VAL A 31 39.52 11.88 1.28
N THR A 32 40.64 12.58 1.10
CA THR A 32 41.57 12.87 2.20
C THR A 32 40.94 13.93 3.10
N ILE A 33 40.34 13.49 4.21
CA ILE A 33 39.87 14.38 5.27
C ILE A 33 41.10 14.84 6.07
N SER A 34 41.78 15.89 5.59
CA SER A 34 42.79 16.59 6.40
C SER A 34 42.04 17.52 7.35
N GLY A 35 42.24 17.33 8.66
CA GLY A 35 41.53 18.00 9.75
C GLY A 35 41.82 19.49 9.92
N ASP A 36 42.13 20.22 8.85
CA ASP A 36 42.41 21.65 8.92
C ASP A 36 41.77 22.38 7.73
N LYS A 37 40.75 23.19 8.03
CA LYS A 37 40.03 24.14 7.15
C LYS A 37 40.18 23.83 5.65
N THR A 38 39.55 22.75 5.21
CA THR A 38 39.63 22.29 3.84
C THR A 38 38.92 23.26 2.91
N LYS A 39 39.70 23.89 2.00
CA LYS A 39 39.21 24.32 0.70
C LYS A 39 38.25 23.25 0.18
N SER A 40 37.02 23.64 -0.11
CA SER A 40 36.08 22.85 -0.92
C SER A 40 36.85 22.31 -2.12
N SER A 41 37.25 21.04 -2.06
CA SER A 41 37.80 20.40 -3.23
C SER A 41 36.59 20.01 -4.07
N GLU A 42 36.09 20.97 -4.86
CA GLU A 42 35.29 20.68 -6.05
C GLU A 42 36.17 19.86 -7.00
N GLN A 43 36.39 18.60 -6.66
CA GLN A 43 37.09 17.66 -7.51
C GLN A 43 36.02 16.79 -8.13
N ASN A 44 35.94 16.85 -9.47
CA ASN A 44 35.26 15.85 -10.28
C ASN A 44 33.74 15.73 -10.02
N GLY A 45 33.05 16.86 -9.86
CA GLY A 45 31.58 16.88 -9.76
C GLY A 45 31.00 16.54 -8.38
N LEU A 46 31.84 16.27 -7.37
CA LEU A 46 31.45 16.05 -5.98
C LEU A 46 31.63 17.34 -5.17
N TRP A 47 30.67 17.66 -4.32
CA TRP A 47 30.79 18.74 -3.34
C TRP A 47 30.42 18.25 -1.95
N VAL A 48 31.10 18.80 -0.94
CA VAL A 48 30.84 18.55 0.48
C VAL A 48 30.84 19.89 1.19
N ARG A 49 29.81 20.12 2.00
CA ARG A 49 29.62 21.32 2.80
C ARG A 49 29.43 20.91 4.25
N GLU A 50 30.21 21.51 5.15
CA GLU A 50 29.94 21.40 6.57
C GLU A 50 28.76 22.29 6.95
N LEU A 51 27.86 21.70 7.74
CA LEU A 51 26.72 22.35 8.36
C LEU A 51 26.89 22.26 9.88
N SER A 52 26.44 23.28 10.60
CA SER A 52 26.45 23.24 12.06
C SER A 52 25.18 23.91 12.55
N THR A 53 24.05 23.45 12.03
CA THR A 53 22.74 24.05 12.28
C THR A 53 21.80 23.01 12.87
N CYS A 54 21.48 23.18 14.14
CA CYS A 54 20.34 22.52 14.76
C CYS A 54 19.15 23.48 14.78
N TRP A 55 17.99 22.97 14.40
CA TRP A 55 16.73 23.70 14.36
C TRP A 55 15.61 22.85 14.97
N ILE A 56 14.75 23.51 15.73
CA ILE A 56 13.52 22.93 16.28
C ILE A 56 12.39 23.52 15.45
N SER A 57 11.64 22.70 14.70
CA SER A 57 10.56 23.25 13.87
C SER A 57 9.36 23.70 14.68
N ASP A 58 8.68 24.69 14.11
CA ASP A 58 7.30 24.99 14.44
C ASP A 58 6.44 23.73 14.20
N THR A 59 5.44 23.52 15.05
CA THR A 59 4.51 22.39 14.91
C THR A 59 3.53 22.67 13.78
N HIS A 60 3.35 21.73 12.87
CA HIS A 60 2.29 21.77 11.87
C HIS A 60 1.06 21.06 12.43
N ASP A 61 -0.02 21.81 12.61
CA ASP A 61 -1.28 21.34 13.16
C ASP A 61 -2.30 21.16 12.01
N ASP A 62 -3.24 20.22 12.17
CA ASP A 62 -4.28 19.89 11.16
C ASP A 62 -3.73 19.29 9.86
N VAL A 63 -2.84 18.32 10.00
CA VAL A 63 -2.34 17.56 8.85
C VAL A 63 -3.30 16.40 8.57
N GLY A 64 -3.82 16.30 7.35
CA GLY A 64 -4.57 15.12 6.90
C GLY A 64 -3.65 13.95 6.55
N ASP A 65 -4.20 12.74 6.35
CA ASP A 65 -3.40 11.54 6.02
C ASP A 65 -2.48 11.75 4.80
N ASP A 66 -3.02 12.27 3.68
CA ASP A 66 -2.25 12.53 2.47
C ASP A 66 -1.12 13.56 2.68
N GLU A 67 -1.37 14.54 3.54
CA GLU A 67 -0.40 15.59 3.84
C GLU A 67 0.67 15.10 4.82
N LEU A 68 0.35 14.19 5.74
CA LEU A 68 1.32 13.52 6.61
C LEU A 68 2.33 12.74 5.77
N VAL A 69 1.84 11.96 4.80
CA VAL A 69 2.70 11.20 3.88
C VAL A 69 3.59 12.15 3.09
N ARG A 70 3.02 13.20 2.50
CA ARG A 70 3.78 14.21 1.74
C ARG A 70 4.85 14.89 2.61
N GLU A 71 4.50 15.26 3.84
CA GLU A 71 5.42 15.88 4.79
C GLU A 71 6.61 14.98 5.11
N LEU A 72 6.39 13.68 5.30
CA LEU A 72 7.47 12.73 5.55
C LEU A 72 8.29 12.48 4.27
N GLN A 73 7.63 12.36 3.11
CA GLN A 73 8.30 12.14 1.83
C GLN A 73 9.22 13.27 1.39
N ASN A 74 8.92 14.53 1.76
CA ASN A 74 9.73 15.68 1.37
C ASN A 74 11.20 15.59 1.82
N GLU A 75 11.52 14.77 2.83
CA GLU A 75 12.89 14.57 3.31
C GLU A 75 13.70 13.58 2.43
N PHE A 76 13.02 12.63 1.79
CA PHE A 76 13.66 11.58 1.00
C PHE A 76 12.99 11.46 -0.37
N THR A 77 13.69 11.87 -1.42
CA THR A 77 13.13 11.84 -2.78
C THR A 77 13.77 10.73 -3.60
N VAL A 78 12.95 9.96 -4.30
CA VAL A 78 13.40 8.93 -5.24
C VAL A 78 12.93 9.31 -6.63
N GLU A 79 13.86 9.29 -7.59
CA GLU A 79 13.55 9.53 -8.99
C GLU A 79 12.68 8.40 -9.57
N GLY A 80 11.66 8.79 -10.34
CA GLY A 80 10.70 7.88 -10.96
C GLY A 80 9.41 7.72 -10.16
N SER A 81 8.27 7.83 -10.84
CA SER A 81 6.93 7.79 -10.23
C SER A 81 6.65 6.47 -9.49
N GLU A 82 7.08 5.35 -10.03
CA GLU A 82 6.84 4.01 -9.47
C GLU A 82 7.57 3.76 -8.13
N ASN A 83 8.66 4.48 -7.84
CA ASN A 83 9.44 4.30 -6.61
C ASN A 83 8.97 5.22 -5.46
N SER A 84 8.38 6.37 -5.81
CA SER A 84 7.72 7.25 -4.84
C SER A 84 6.58 6.52 -4.12
N GLU A 85 5.83 5.67 -4.84
CA GLU A 85 4.75 4.85 -4.27
C GLU A 85 5.24 3.84 -3.22
N LEU A 86 6.44 3.25 -3.39
CA LEU A 86 7.01 2.30 -2.43
C LEU A 86 7.45 2.99 -1.14
N LEU A 87 8.00 4.20 -1.27
CA LEU A 87 8.29 5.05 -0.14
C LEU A 87 7.00 5.50 0.56
N SER A 88 5.94 5.85 -0.19
CA SER A 88 4.60 6.11 0.36
C SER A 88 4.10 4.92 1.16
N ALA A 89 4.18 3.70 0.59
CA ALA A 89 3.69 2.48 1.23
C ALA A 89 4.43 2.19 2.55
N SER A 90 5.75 2.41 2.57
CA SER A 90 6.58 2.25 3.77
C SER A 90 6.17 3.26 4.85
N ILE A 91 5.90 4.51 4.47
CA ILE A 91 5.42 5.56 5.39
C ILE A 91 3.99 5.26 5.88
N ASN A 92 3.10 4.83 4.98
CA ASN A 92 1.72 4.45 5.31
C ASN A 92 1.68 3.32 6.34
N SER A 93 2.56 2.32 6.21
CA SER A 93 2.66 1.23 7.19
C SER A 93 3.04 1.70 8.60
N MET A 94 3.67 2.88 8.73
CA MET A 94 3.98 3.50 10.02
C MET A 94 2.81 4.28 10.61
N ALA A 95 1.89 4.77 9.76
CA ALA A 95 0.70 5.50 10.15
C ALA A 95 -0.49 4.59 10.47
N ASP A 96 -0.41 3.29 10.13
CA ASP A 96 -1.53 2.34 10.14
C ASP A 96 -1.81 1.70 11.52
N ASP A 97 -1.87 2.53 12.57
CA ASP A 97 -2.67 2.18 13.76
C ASP A 97 -4.13 2.52 13.42
N LYS A 98 -4.90 1.50 12.99
CA LYS A 98 -6.28 1.63 12.52
C LYS A 98 -7.12 2.62 13.35
N PRO A 99 -7.86 3.56 12.73
CA PRO A 99 -8.85 4.35 13.43
C PRO A 99 -10.02 3.50 13.93
N THR A 100 -10.14 3.35 15.24
CA THR A 100 -11.36 2.83 15.87
C THR A 100 -12.54 3.80 15.83
N SER A 101 -12.36 5.03 15.33
CA SER A 101 -13.37 6.09 15.42
C SER A 101 -13.84 6.60 14.06
N LYS A 102 -15.14 6.86 13.94
CA LYS A 102 -15.82 7.42 12.75
C LYS A 102 -15.57 8.94 12.55
N HIS A 103 -14.54 9.50 13.19
CA HIS A 103 -14.28 10.93 13.21
C HIS A 103 -13.12 11.30 12.28
N THR A 104 -13.13 12.55 11.80
CA THR A 104 -12.01 13.13 11.05
C THR A 104 -10.75 13.06 11.90
N VAL A 105 -9.76 12.31 11.44
CA VAL A 105 -8.45 12.18 12.10
C VAL A 105 -7.56 13.30 11.56
N ASN A 106 -6.99 14.08 12.47
CA ASN A 106 -6.02 15.10 12.13
C ASN A 106 -4.71 14.83 12.89
N TYR A 107 -3.58 15.08 12.25
CA TYR A 107 -2.27 14.93 12.87
C TYR A 107 -1.68 16.29 13.25
N ARG A 108 -0.87 16.27 14.31
CA ARG A 108 0.06 17.32 14.64
C ARG A 108 1.48 16.78 14.51
N ILE A 109 2.29 17.42 13.68
CA ILE A 109 3.66 17.00 13.38
C ILE A 109 4.64 18.04 13.89
N ALA A 110 5.65 17.61 14.64
CA ALA A 110 6.78 18.43 15.04
C ALA A 110 8.08 17.78 14.55
N LYS A 111 8.92 18.54 13.84
CA LYS A 111 10.20 18.05 13.30
C LYS A 111 11.34 18.85 13.91
N SER A 112 12.24 18.22 14.63
CA SER A 112 13.49 18.86 15.03
C SER A 112 14.63 18.19 14.30
N PHE A 113 15.59 18.94 13.78
CA PHE A 113 16.75 18.34 13.12
C PHE A 113 18.04 19.07 13.47
N CYS A 114 19.14 18.36 13.40
CA CYS A 114 20.47 18.92 13.46
C CYS A 114 21.30 18.40 12.28
N ALA A 115 21.62 19.30 11.35
CA ALA A 115 22.39 18.99 10.16
C ALA A 115 23.88 19.26 10.42
N ILE A 116 24.71 18.27 10.12
CA ILE A 116 26.16 18.27 10.33
C ILE A 116 26.91 18.45 9.02
N ARG A 117 26.51 17.74 7.98
CA ARG A 117 27.14 17.85 6.67
C ARG A 117 26.13 17.61 5.60
N GLU A 118 26.38 18.24 4.47
CA GLU A 118 25.63 18.06 3.25
C GLU A 118 26.62 17.74 2.14
N SER A 119 26.28 16.80 1.29
CA SER A 119 27.11 16.43 0.16
C SER A 119 26.24 16.01 -1.00
N GLY A 120 26.76 16.21 -2.20
CA GLY A 120 26.06 15.81 -3.40
C GLY A 120 26.99 15.70 -4.59
N ILE A 121 26.45 15.10 -5.65
CA ILE A 121 27.07 15.03 -6.96
C ILE A 121 26.29 15.93 -7.93
N MET A 122 27.02 16.58 -8.83
CA MET A 122 26.42 17.24 -9.97
C MET A 122 26.05 16.18 -11.02
N VAL A 123 24.79 16.15 -11.45
CA VAL A 123 24.29 15.27 -12.50
C VAL A 123 24.18 16.08 -13.81
N PRO A 124 24.69 15.60 -14.96
CA PRO A 124 25.38 14.32 -15.17
C PRO A 124 26.76 14.28 -14.49
N PHE A 125 27.06 13.18 -13.80
CA PHE A 125 28.30 13.04 -13.04
C PHE A 125 29.50 12.86 -13.97
N THR A 126 30.51 13.72 -13.83
CA THR A 126 31.72 13.74 -14.68
C THR A 126 32.95 13.16 -14.00
N GLY A 127 32.82 12.64 -12.77
CA GLY A 127 33.93 12.06 -12.02
C GLY A 127 34.20 10.58 -12.29
N LYS A 128 35.14 10.01 -11.51
CA LYS A 128 35.53 8.60 -11.66
C LYS A 128 34.49 7.67 -11.02
N ILE A 129 33.86 6.88 -11.87
CA ILE A 129 33.00 5.77 -11.45
C ILE A 129 33.89 4.56 -11.16
N SER A 130 33.47 3.71 -10.22
CA SER A 130 34.21 2.50 -9.89
C SER A 130 34.41 1.61 -11.10
N SER A 131 35.68 1.26 -11.37
CA SER A 131 36.03 0.30 -12.43
C SER A 131 35.37 -1.07 -12.25
N VAL A 132 35.11 -1.48 -11.00
CA VAL A 132 34.38 -2.71 -10.69
C VAL A 132 32.91 -2.58 -11.08
N PHE A 133 32.28 -1.45 -10.76
CA PHE A 133 30.88 -1.19 -11.12
C PHE A 133 30.70 -1.19 -12.65
N ILE A 134 31.57 -0.48 -13.39
CA ILE A 134 31.49 -0.43 -14.86
C ILE A 134 31.58 -1.83 -15.46
N LYS A 135 32.56 -2.65 -15.03
CA LYS A 135 32.69 -4.03 -15.51
C LYS A 135 31.47 -4.88 -15.23
N GLU A 136 30.83 -4.70 -14.08
CA GLU A 136 29.60 -5.42 -13.75
C GLU A 136 28.42 -4.95 -14.59
N VAL A 137 28.30 -3.67 -14.88
CA VAL A 137 27.29 -3.14 -15.82
C VAL A 137 27.50 -3.67 -17.24
N GLU A 138 28.76 -3.72 -17.71
CA GLU A 138 29.11 -4.29 -19.02
C GLU A 138 28.73 -5.77 -19.12
N ALA A 139 28.90 -6.53 -18.04
CA ALA A 139 28.56 -7.95 -17.96
C ALA A 139 27.04 -8.22 -17.89
N LEU A 140 26.19 -7.23 -17.62
CA LEU A 140 24.74 -7.44 -17.52
C LEU A 140 24.13 -7.82 -18.88
N PRO A 141 23.18 -8.78 -18.90
CA PRO A 141 22.54 -9.21 -20.12
C PRO A 141 21.48 -8.20 -20.60
N SER A 142 21.38 -8.02 -21.90
CA SER A 142 20.23 -7.33 -22.50
C SER A 142 19.01 -8.25 -22.48
N ILE A 143 17.91 -7.75 -21.92
CA ILE A 143 16.62 -8.43 -21.80
C ILE A 143 15.64 -7.84 -22.81
N ASN A 144 14.93 -8.70 -23.55
CA ASN A 144 13.79 -8.35 -24.39
C ASN A 144 12.52 -8.24 -23.54
N GLU A 145 11.52 -7.46 -23.98
CA GLU A 145 10.37 -7.06 -23.15
C GLU A 145 9.48 -8.20 -22.61
N ASP A 146 9.62 -9.44 -23.11
CA ASP A 146 8.93 -10.62 -22.57
C ASP A 146 9.72 -11.29 -21.43
N TYR A 147 9.06 -11.50 -20.28
CA TYR A 147 9.60 -12.22 -19.10
C TYR A 147 10.01 -13.68 -19.40
N GLY A 148 9.70 -14.19 -20.60
CA GLY A 148 9.88 -15.59 -20.93
C GLY A 148 9.21 -16.49 -19.88
N PRO A 149 9.76 -17.68 -19.61
CA PRO A 149 9.24 -18.57 -18.58
C PRO A 149 9.73 -18.25 -17.15
N CYS A 150 10.52 -17.18 -16.95
CA CYS A 150 11.01 -16.79 -15.63
C CYS A 150 10.14 -15.69 -15.04
N THR A 151 9.12 -16.06 -14.27
CA THR A 151 8.33 -15.12 -13.46
C THR A 151 8.95 -14.93 -12.06
N PRO A 152 8.59 -13.86 -11.32
CA PRO A 152 9.06 -13.67 -9.95
C PRO A 152 8.81 -14.87 -9.02
N ASP A 153 7.66 -15.54 -9.18
CA ASP A 153 7.31 -16.72 -8.39
C ASP A 153 8.22 -17.91 -8.70
N VAL A 154 8.47 -18.15 -9.99
CA VAL A 154 9.40 -19.19 -10.45
C VAL A 154 10.81 -18.89 -9.94
N PHE A 155 11.23 -17.62 -9.97
CA PHE A 155 12.55 -17.20 -9.50
C PHE A 155 12.75 -17.37 -7.99
N ILE A 156 11.70 -17.22 -7.18
CA ILE A 156 11.80 -17.43 -5.72
C ILE A 156 11.90 -18.90 -5.38
N VAL A 157 11.11 -19.73 -6.07
CA VAL A 157 11.10 -21.18 -5.85
C VAL A 157 12.38 -21.84 -6.35
N ASP A 158 12.86 -21.44 -7.52
CA ASP A 158 14.10 -21.95 -8.11
C ASP A 158 14.89 -20.83 -8.82
N PRO A 159 15.72 -20.07 -8.07
CA PRO A 159 16.52 -18.98 -8.62
C PRO A 159 17.63 -19.43 -9.58
N LEU A 160 17.90 -20.73 -9.67
CA LEU A 160 18.98 -21.34 -10.46
C LEU A 160 18.45 -22.01 -11.74
N LYS A 161 17.13 -22.00 -11.97
CA LYS A 161 16.53 -22.47 -13.21
C LYS A 161 17.18 -21.76 -14.40
N SER A 162 17.56 -22.52 -15.43
CA SER A 162 18.29 -22.01 -16.61
C SER A 162 17.64 -20.80 -17.26
N ASP A 163 16.30 -20.83 -17.29
CA ASP A 163 15.43 -19.79 -17.84
C ASP A 163 15.54 -18.45 -17.10
N CYS A 164 15.98 -18.47 -15.84
CA CYS A 164 16.12 -17.31 -14.98
C CYS A 164 17.55 -16.73 -14.93
N SER A 165 18.48 -17.29 -15.70
CA SER A 165 19.90 -16.91 -15.65
C SER A 165 20.16 -15.41 -15.88
N SER A 166 19.43 -14.78 -16.82
CA SER A 166 19.53 -13.34 -17.05
C SER A 166 19.01 -12.54 -15.87
N MET A 167 17.83 -12.88 -15.34
CA MET A 167 17.25 -12.21 -14.17
C MET A 167 18.11 -12.39 -12.93
N HIS A 168 18.76 -13.53 -12.77
CA HIS A 168 19.68 -13.78 -11.66
C HIS A 168 20.84 -12.79 -11.63
N GLN A 169 21.41 -12.45 -12.79
CA GLN A 169 22.48 -11.46 -12.89
C GLN A 169 22.00 -10.06 -12.50
N TRP A 170 20.83 -9.66 -12.96
CA TRP A 170 20.21 -8.38 -12.60
C TRP A 170 19.86 -8.29 -11.12
N VAL A 171 19.23 -9.33 -10.54
CA VAL A 171 18.90 -9.39 -9.11
C VAL A 171 20.17 -9.32 -8.26
N LYS A 172 21.25 -10.01 -8.67
CA LYS A 172 22.55 -9.94 -7.99
C LYS A 172 23.14 -8.53 -8.05
N PHE A 173 23.01 -7.85 -9.19
CA PHE A 173 23.43 -6.47 -9.35
C PHE A 173 22.66 -5.52 -8.43
N PHE A 174 21.32 -5.60 -8.40
CA PHE A 174 20.49 -4.77 -7.50
C PHE A 174 20.75 -5.05 -6.02
N LYS A 175 20.95 -6.32 -5.64
CA LYS A 175 21.36 -6.66 -4.26
C LYS A 175 22.71 -6.05 -3.87
N ARG A 176 23.59 -5.77 -4.84
CA ARG A 176 24.92 -5.22 -4.60
C ARG A 176 24.97 -3.70 -4.60
N TYR A 177 24.33 -3.06 -5.59
CA TYR A 177 24.43 -1.62 -5.83
C TYR A 177 23.10 -0.88 -5.65
N GLY A 178 21.99 -1.59 -5.54
CA GLY A 178 20.65 -1.01 -5.49
C GLY A 178 20.13 -0.65 -6.88
N THR A 179 19.01 0.05 -6.90
CA THR A 179 18.33 0.57 -8.11
C THR A 179 18.60 2.06 -8.31
N HIS A 180 19.16 2.74 -7.32
CA HIS A 180 19.46 4.16 -7.38
C HIS A 180 20.85 4.43 -6.83
N MET A 181 21.34 5.63 -7.05
CA MET A 181 22.47 6.20 -6.33
C MET A 181 22.00 7.39 -5.51
N THR A 182 22.59 7.56 -4.33
CA THR A 182 22.44 8.78 -3.54
C THR A 182 23.14 9.93 -4.25
N SER A 183 22.38 10.86 -4.83
CA SER A 183 22.88 12.02 -5.56
C SER A 183 23.03 13.25 -4.67
N HIS A 184 22.23 13.33 -3.61
CA HIS A 184 22.34 14.34 -2.56
C HIS A 184 22.04 13.70 -1.22
N ILE A 185 22.75 14.13 -0.17
CA ILE A 185 22.54 13.63 1.19
C ILE A 185 22.90 14.71 2.21
N THR A 186 22.02 14.89 3.18
CA THR A 186 22.28 15.63 4.41
C THR A 186 22.36 14.65 5.55
N ILE A 187 23.51 14.63 6.25
CA ILE A 187 23.72 13.81 7.43
C ILE A 187 23.63 14.64 8.70
N GLY A 188 23.11 14.03 9.75
CA GLY A 188 22.78 14.72 10.98
C GLY A 188 21.95 13.84 11.91
N GLY A 189 20.99 14.47 12.58
CA GLY A 189 19.97 13.80 13.36
C GLY A 189 18.63 14.51 13.23
N GLN A 190 17.54 13.77 13.33
CA GLN A 190 16.18 14.27 13.21
C GLN A 190 15.28 13.56 14.23
N ILE A 191 14.41 14.33 14.88
CA ILE A 191 13.33 13.85 15.72
C ILE A 191 12.03 14.25 15.05
N ILE A 192 11.17 13.29 14.77
CA ILE A 192 9.84 13.51 14.22
C ILE A 192 8.83 13.03 15.26
N SER A 193 8.02 13.95 15.74
CA SER A 193 6.91 13.67 16.66
C SER A 193 5.61 13.78 15.88
N ILE A 194 4.81 12.73 15.92
CA ILE A 194 3.50 12.65 15.28
C ILE A 194 2.46 12.39 16.38
N ASP A 195 1.55 13.35 16.56
CA ASP A 195 0.42 13.22 17.47
C ASP A 195 -0.85 13.03 16.66
N ARG A 196 -1.59 11.97 16.98
CA ARG A 196 -2.91 11.72 16.39
C ARG A 196 -3.99 12.37 17.26
N MET A 197 -4.82 13.22 16.67
CA MET A 197 -5.85 13.98 17.36
C MET A 197 -7.25 13.57 16.89
N VAL A 198 -8.15 13.33 17.84
CA VAL A 198 -9.57 13.03 17.59
C VAL A 198 -10.40 14.23 18.04
N GLU A 199 -11.45 14.55 17.28
CA GLU A 199 -12.32 15.72 17.52
C GLU A 199 -11.57 17.06 17.49
N GLY A 200 -10.60 17.21 16.59
CA GLY A 200 -9.83 18.45 16.44
C GLY A 200 -10.62 19.56 15.77
N GLU A 201 -11.00 20.61 16.50
CA GLU A 201 -11.50 21.86 15.92
C GLU A 201 -10.36 22.84 15.65
N LYS A 202 -10.36 23.46 14.46
CA LYS A 202 -9.45 24.57 14.13
C LYS A 202 -9.85 25.80 14.91
N ILE A 203 -9.01 26.22 15.86
CA ILE A 203 -9.11 27.57 16.42
C ILE A 203 -8.01 28.43 15.80
N THR A 204 -8.39 29.29 14.86
CA THR A 204 -7.51 30.34 14.35
C THR A 204 -7.37 31.42 15.41
N LYS A 205 -6.27 31.41 16.17
CA LYS A 205 -5.96 32.48 17.12
C LYS A 205 -5.03 33.50 16.47
N MET A 206 -5.49 34.74 16.31
CA MET A 206 -4.59 35.86 16.07
C MET A 206 -3.80 36.14 17.36
N VAL A 207 -2.53 35.74 17.39
CA VAL A 207 -1.63 36.09 18.49
C VAL A 207 -1.00 37.44 18.16
N LYS A 208 -1.54 38.53 18.72
CA LYS A 208 -0.84 39.82 18.77
C LYS A 208 0.24 39.75 19.84
N THR A 209 1.50 39.58 19.43
CA THR A 209 2.65 39.77 20.33
C THR A 209 2.95 41.27 20.40
N LEU A 210 2.57 41.92 21.51
CA LEU A 210 3.06 43.26 21.86
C LEU A 210 4.46 43.11 22.46
N GLY A 211 5.48 43.17 21.59
CA GLY A 211 6.87 43.30 22.02
C GLY A 211 7.15 44.75 22.43
N GLY A 212 7.31 44.99 23.73
CA GLY A 212 7.99 46.19 24.22
C GLY A 212 9.50 46.04 23.98
N GLY A 213 10.12 47.07 23.40
CA GLY A 213 11.58 47.20 23.28
C GLY A 213 12.04 47.55 21.87
N GLU A 214 12.68 48.72 21.74
CA GLU A 214 13.24 49.29 20.51
C GLU A 214 14.16 48.32 19.75
N SER A 215 13.71 47.82 18.59
CA SER A 215 14.59 47.55 17.45
C SER A 215 13.79 47.48 16.14
N ILE A 216 14.38 48.04 15.09
CA ILE A 216 13.80 48.27 13.77
C ILE A 216 13.75 46.94 13.01
N TYR A 217 12.73 46.12 13.21
CA TYR A 217 12.39 45.02 12.29
C TYR A 217 10.87 44.96 12.11
N LYS A 218 10.41 45.11 10.86
CA LYS A 218 9.01 44.94 10.48
C LYS A 218 8.57 43.51 10.78
N VAL A 219 7.63 43.37 11.70
CA VAL A 219 6.94 42.11 12.01
C VAL A 219 5.99 41.77 10.85
N THR A 220 6.20 40.62 10.21
CA THR A 220 5.19 39.95 9.40
C THR A 220 4.29 39.12 10.31
N ASP A 221 2.97 39.25 10.14
CA ASP A 221 1.96 38.50 10.89
C ASP A 221 2.23 36.98 10.82
N LYS A 222 2.68 36.37 11.93
CA LYS A 222 2.72 34.90 12.06
C LYS A 222 1.31 34.42 12.39
N PHE A 223 0.68 33.75 11.43
CA PHE A 223 -0.49 32.91 11.70
C PHE A 223 -0.05 31.67 12.49
N SER A 224 -0.66 31.43 13.64
CA SER A 224 -0.55 30.16 14.37
C SER A 224 -1.95 29.57 14.50
N SER A 225 -2.22 28.50 13.76
CA SER A 225 -3.36 27.62 14.05
C SER A 225 -3.02 26.84 15.31
N VAL A 226 -3.94 26.80 16.28
CA VAL A 226 -3.82 25.95 17.45
C VAL A 226 -4.96 24.95 17.39
N MET A 227 -4.63 23.67 17.23
CA MET A 227 -5.63 22.61 17.26
C MET A 227 -5.99 22.26 18.71
N THR A 228 -7.28 22.28 19.04
CA THR A 228 -7.80 21.75 20.30
C THR A 228 -8.53 20.44 20.01
N GLY A 229 -8.04 19.34 20.60
CA GLY A 229 -8.62 18.00 20.45
C GLY A 229 -8.03 17.02 21.46
N LYS A 230 -8.61 15.83 21.58
CA LYS A 230 -8.08 14.78 22.46
C LYS A 230 -6.99 14.00 21.71
N ARG A 231 -5.78 13.96 22.28
CA ARG A 231 -4.68 13.13 21.76
C ARG A 231 -5.01 11.65 21.95
N GLU A 232 -5.06 10.91 20.85
CA GLU A 232 -5.34 9.47 20.82
C GLU A 232 -4.04 8.67 20.88
N SER A 233 -3.03 9.07 20.11
CA SER A 233 -1.72 8.41 20.09
C SER A 233 -0.57 9.41 19.90
N HIS A 234 0.63 8.95 20.25
CA HIS A 234 1.89 9.66 20.06
C HIS A 234 2.94 8.70 19.52
N GLN A 235 3.58 9.10 18.43
CA GLN A 235 4.71 8.40 17.87
C GLN A 235 5.90 9.34 17.78
N MET A 236 7.07 8.86 18.20
CA MET A 236 8.32 9.59 18.09
C MET A 236 9.32 8.75 17.30
N LEU A 237 9.78 9.27 16.18
CA LEU A 237 10.86 8.72 15.39
C LEU A 237 12.14 9.52 15.62
N ILE A 238 13.24 8.83 15.90
CA ILE A 238 14.55 9.45 16.14
C ILE A 238 15.56 8.85 15.16
N LEU A 239 16.06 9.69 14.27
CA LEU A 239 17.15 9.42 13.35
C LEU A 239 18.43 10.09 13.88
N GLY A 240 19.50 9.34 14.06
CA GLY A 240 20.81 9.86 14.47
C GLY A 240 20.89 10.27 15.94
N GLY A 241 22.11 10.22 16.47
CA GLY A 241 22.39 10.42 17.90
C GLY A 241 21.92 9.26 18.79
N TYR A 242 21.94 9.49 20.10
CA TYR A 242 21.45 8.54 21.11
C TYR A 242 20.09 8.96 21.66
N TYR A 243 19.32 7.96 22.07
CA TYR A 243 18.11 8.18 22.83
C TYR A 243 18.41 8.68 24.25
N PHE A 244 17.63 9.66 24.72
CA PHE A 244 17.67 10.13 26.10
C PHE A 244 16.25 10.21 26.65
N SER A 245 16.03 9.67 27.85
CA SER A 245 14.75 9.80 28.57
C SER A 245 14.41 11.28 28.78
N GLY A 246 13.17 11.66 28.48
CA GLY A 246 12.68 13.05 28.55
C GLY A 246 12.54 13.72 27.19
N LEU A 247 13.05 13.12 26.11
CA LEU A 247 12.77 13.57 24.73
C LEU A 247 11.27 13.51 24.43
N GLU A 248 10.56 12.50 24.93
CA GLU A 248 9.12 12.30 24.74
C GLU A 248 8.28 13.43 25.38
N SER A 249 8.86 14.13 26.35
CA SER A 249 8.23 15.23 27.09
C SER A 249 8.76 16.62 26.69
N ASN A 250 9.49 16.72 25.57
CA ASN A 250 10.15 17.95 25.11
C ASN A 250 11.07 18.61 26.17
N ASP A 251 11.78 17.81 26.97
CA ASP A 251 12.77 18.34 27.92
C ASP A 251 13.98 18.94 27.17
N SER A 252 14.17 20.25 27.29
CA SER A 252 15.31 20.97 26.71
C SER A 252 16.67 20.40 27.09
N LYS A 253 16.82 19.79 28.27
CA LYS A 253 18.07 19.13 28.69
C LYS A 253 18.27 17.80 27.96
N ALA A 254 17.21 17.03 27.74
CA ALA A 254 17.28 15.80 26.95
C ALA A 254 17.59 16.14 25.48
N PHE A 255 16.93 17.16 24.91
CA PHE A 255 17.20 17.64 23.56
C PHE A 255 18.65 18.09 23.37
N ASN A 256 19.20 18.88 24.31
CA ASN A 256 20.60 19.32 24.25
C ASN A 256 21.61 18.18 24.37
N ARG A 257 21.26 17.08 25.05
CA ARG A 257 22.12 15.89 25.11
C ARG A 257 22.06 15.11 23.80
N TRP A 258 20.85 14.94 23.26
CA TRP A 258 20.64 14.34 21.93
C TRP A 258 21.40 15.11 20.85
N SER A 259 21.24 16.42 20.75
CA SER A 259 21.88 17.25 19.70
C SER A 259 23.41 17.16 19.72
N LYS A 260 24.02 17.02 20.91
CA LYS A 260 25.47 16.78 21.04
C LYS A 260 25.87 15.40 20.55
N SER A 261 25.07 14.38 20.84
CA SER A 261 25.34 13.00 20.40
C SER A 261 25.20 12.77 18.89
N VAL A 262 24.48 13.66 18.20
CA VAL A 262 24.31 13.59 16.73
C VAL A 262 25.65 13.63 16.00
N TRP A 263 26.65 14.33 16.53
CA TRP A 263 28.02 14.34 15.98
C TRP A 263 28.76 13.00 16.09
N GLU A 264 28.42 12.19 17.10
CA GLU A 264 29.00 10.87 17.30
C GLU A 264 28.34 9.80 16.45
N ARG A 265 27.04 9.98 16.14
CA ARG A 265 26.22 9.00 15.42
C ARG A 265 25.34 9.67 14.35
N PRO A 266 25.93 10.36 13.35
CA PRO A 266 25.16 11.02 12.30
C PRO A 266 24.51 9.97 11.40
N MET A 267 23.25 10.22 11.03
CA MET A 267 22.52 9.43 10.04
C MET A 267 22.02 10.32 8.89
N PRO A 268 21.73 9.75 7.72
CA PRO A 268 21.02 10.47 6.66
C PRO A 268 19.67 10.96 7.20
N ILE A 269 19.45 12.27 7.14
CA ILE A 269 18.18 12.91 7.52
C ILE A 269 17.45 13.50 6.31
N ARG A 270 18.20 13.72 5.22
CA ARG A 270 17.64 14.02 3.89
C ARG A 270 18.47 13.32 2.83
N ALA A 271 17.83 12.81 1.79
CA ALA A 271 18.56 12.29 0.64
C ALA A 271 17.73 12.33 -0.65
N ASN A 272 18.42 12.55 -1.76
CA ASN A 272 17.85 12.36 -3.10
C ASN A 272 18.51 11.16 -3.76
N PHE A 273 17.70 10.33 -4.39
CA PHE A 273 18.11 9.10 -5.04
C PHE A 273 17.81 9.16 -6.54
N THR A 274 18.86 9.10 -7.34
CA THR A 274 18.80 9.17 -8.81
C THR A 274 18.94 7.77 -9.39
N SER A 275 18.14 7.44 -10.40
CA SER A 275 18.10 6.12 -11.02
C SER A 275 19.46 5.74 -11.62
N LEU A 276 19.87 4.47 -11.42
CA LEU A 276 21.09 3.93 -12.06
C LEU A 276 20.95 3.73 -13.56
N GLU A 277 19.75 3.90 -14.12
CA GLU A 277 19.48 3.81 -15.55
C GLU A 277 20.46 4.64 -16.39
N HIS A 278 20.86 5.81 -15.90
CA HIS A 278 21.81 6.70 -16.56
C HIS A 278 23.18 6.05 -16.85
N PHE A 279 23.56 4.99 -16.11
CA PHE A 279 24.80 4.25 -16.34
C PHE A 279 24.65 3.04 -17.26
N MET A 280 23.43 2.73 -17.69
CA MET A 280 23.12 1.48 -18.40
C MET A 280 23.35 1.57 -19.92
N GLY A 281 23.48 2.78 -20.47
CA GLY A 281 23.68 2.97 -21.91
C GLY A 281 22.55 2.36 -22.73
N ASP A 282 22.89 1.46 -23.65
CA ASP A 282 21.96 0.70 -24.50
C ASP A 282 21.06 -0.27 -23.73
N LYS A 283 21.40 -0.61 -22.48
CA LYS A 283 20.63 -1.51 -21.61
C LYS A 283 19.56 -0.80 -20.77
N SER A 284 19.28 0.48 -20.99
CA SER A 284 18.27 1.24 -20.19
C SER A 284 16.89 0.56 -20.17
N LYS A 285 16.41 0.03 -21.30
CA LYS A 285 15.14 -0.74 -21.35
C LYS A 285 15.20 -2.02 -20.51
N SER A 286 16.29 -2.77 -20.63
CA SER A 286 16.51 -4.00 -19.87
C SER A 286 16.61 -3.72 -18.37
N TYR A 287 17.22 -2.60 -18.01
CA TYR A 287 17.28 -2.10 -16.64
C TYR A 287 15.89 -1.82 -16.08
N GLN A 288 15.05 -1.05 -16.78
CA GLN A 288 13.68 -0.75 -16.33
C GLN A 288 12.87 -2.02 -16.13
N HIS A 289 12.96 -2.95 -17.09
CA HIS A 289 12.28 -4.23 -17.01
C HIS A 289 12.78 -5.07 -15.81
N ALA A 290 14.10 -5.12 -15.60
CA ALA A 290 14.69 -5.85 -14.48
C ALA A 290 14.35 -5.25 -13.11
N VAL A 291 14.23 -3.92 -13.00
CA VAL A 291 13.77 -3.25 -11.76
C VAL A 291 12.34 -3.67 -11.43
N ARG A 292 11.44 -3.71 -12.42
CA ARG A 292 10.06 -4.19 -12.23
C ARG A 292 10.03 -5.66 -11.79
N PHE A 293 10.84 -6.51 -12.42
CA PHE A 293 10.99 -7.90 -12.01
C PHE A 293 11.47 -8.03 -10.56
N TYR A 294 12.52 -7.29 -10.19
CA TYR A 294 13.11 -7.30 -8.85
C TYR A 294 12.10 -6.86 -7.79
N ARG A 295 11.28 -5.84 -8.07
CA ARG A 295 10.14 -5.45 -7.23
C ARG A 295 9.15 -6.60 -7.06
N GLY A 296 8.77 -7.26 -8.15
CA GLY A 296 7.89 -8.43 -8.12
C GLY A 296 8.43 -9.55 -7.21
N VAL A 297 9.74 -9.81 -7.27
CA VAL A 297 10.40 -10.80 -6.40
C VAL A 297 10.34 -10.39 -4.93
N GLN A 298 10.62 -9.13 -4.59
CA GLN A 298 10.56 -8.69 -3.19
C GLN A 298 9.15 -8.72 -2.62
N ASN A 299 8.15 -8.37 -3.44
CA ASN A 299 6.75 -8.48 -3.04
C ASN A 299 6.42 -9.93 -2.65
N VAL A 300 6.67 -10.89 -3.55
CA VAL A 300 6.35 -12.30 -3.31
C VAL A 300 7.17 -12.87 -2.12
N ALA A 301 8.45 -12.49 -1.97
CA ALA A 301 9.32 -12.95 -0.88
C ALA A 301 8.89 -12.45 0.51
N ASN A 302 8.34 -11.24 0.61
CA ASN A 302 7.87 -10.66 1.87
C ASN A 302 6.46 -11.14 2.28
N GLY A 303 5.95 -12.21 1.66
CA GLY A 303 4.59 -12.68 1.90
C GLY A 303 3.51 -11.77 1.29
N HIS A 304 3.91 -10.72 0.58
CA HIS A 304 3.04 -9.94 -0.30
C HIS A 304 2.89 -10.71 -1.62
N SER A 305 2.21 -11.84 -1.55
CA SER A 305 1.87 -12.66 -2.72
C SER A 305 1.15 -11.81 -3.78
N LEU A 306 1.82 -11.65 -4.92
CA LEU A 306 1.35 -11.11 -6.20
C LEU A 306 0.72 -9.70 -6.11
N ASN A 307 1.45 -8.69 -6.61
CA ASN A 307 0.79 -7.54 -7.24
C ASN A 307 0.02 -8.09 -8.45
N TYR A 308 -1.22 -8.52 -8.22
CA TYR A 308 -2.12 -8.87 -9.29
C TYR A 308 -2.24 -7.65 -10.20
N THR A 309 -1.74 -7.78 -11.42
CA THR A 309 -1.82 -6.72 -12.43
C THR A 309 -3.25 -6.58 -12.97
N THR A 310 -4.05 -7.64 -12.80
CA THR A 310 -5.46 -7.72 -13.21
C THR A 310 -6.27 -8.51 -12.19
N ILE A 311 -7.58 -8.26 -12.14
CA ILE A 311 -8.52 -9.00 -11.29
C ILE A 311 -8.58 -10.48 -11.67
N SER A 312 -8.47 -10.84 -12.95
CA SER A 312 -8.46 -12.25 -13.35
C SER A 312 -7.26 -13.01 -12.81
N GLN A 313 -6.09 -12.38 -12.73
CA GLN A 313 -4.92 -13.02 -12.11
C GLN A 313 -5.18 -13.36 -10.64
N MET A 314 -5.83 -12.44 -9.92
CA MET A 314 -6.26 -12.67 -8.54
C MET A 314 -7.27 -13.80 -8.45
N LEU A 315 -8.31 -13.79 -9.28
CA LEU A 315 -9.39 -14.77 -9.26
C LEU A 315 -8.92 -16.21 -9.53
N LYS A 316 -7.80 -16.42 -10.23
CA LYS A 316 -7.23 -17.76 -10.42
C LYS A 316 -6.70 -18.40 -9.14
N GLU A 317 -6.33 -17.58 -8.16
CA GLU A 317 -5.72 -18.02 -6.90
C GLU A 317 -6.61 -17.78 -5.68
N THR A 318 -7.87 -17.38 -5.91
CA THR A 318 -8.82 -17.14 -4.83
C THR A 318 -9.51 -18.42 -4.35
N VAL A 319 -10.01 -18.35 -3.12
CA VAL A 319 -10.85 -19.38 -2.51
C VAL A 319 -12.09 -18.71 -1.93
N THR A 320 -13.27 -19.16 -2.35
CA THR A 320 -14.53 -18.76 -1.70
C THR A 320 -14.74 -19.58 -0.43
N VAL A 321 -14.87 -18.91 0.70
CA VAL A 321 -15.26 -19.51 1.98
C VAL A 321 -16.67 -19.04 2.32
N VAL A 322 -17.53 -19.97 2.68
CA VAL A 322 -18.89 -19.68 3.14
C VAL A 322 -19.10 -20.21 4.55
N SER A 323 -19.97 -19.56 5.31
CA SER A 323 -20.31 -19.99 6.67
C SER A 323 -21.77 -19.71 6.99
N ASN A 324 -22.43 -20.70 7.58
CA ASN A 324 -23.77 -20.57 8.13
C ASN A 324 -23.77 -20.10 9.59
N THR A 325 -22.62 -19.76 10.18
CA THR A 325 -22.53 -19.31 11.59
C THR A 325 -22.05 -17.87 11.72
N GLY A 326 -21.93 -17.15 10.61
CA GLY A 326 -21.52 -15.74 10.57
C GLY A 326 -20.02 -15.48 10.60
N SER A 327 -19.20 -16.51 10.88
CA SER A 327 -17.73 -16.42 10.85
C SER A 327 -17.16 -17.30 9.75
N ALA A 328 -16.41 -16.71 8.83
CA ALA A 328 -15.68 -17.39 7.76
C ALA A 328 -14.18 -17.12 7.91
N TYR A 329 -13.37 -18.18 7.90
CA TYR A 329 -11.91 -18.08 8.06
C TYR A 329 -11.22 -18.43 6.75
N CYS A 330 -10.30 -17.57 6.31
CA CYS A 330 -9.47 -17.89 5.16
C CYS A 330 -8.47 -19.01 5.48
N PRO A 331 -8.10 -19.84 4.49
CA PRO A 331 -7.02 -20.80 4.62
C PRO A 331 -5.70 -20.12 5.04
N THR A 332 -4.80 -20.87 5.67
CA THR A 332 -3.50 -20.35 6.14
C THR A 332 -2.73 -19.67 4.99
N GLY A 333 -2.28 -18.43 5.23
CA GLY A 333 -1.54 -17.63 4.24
C GLY A 333 -2.42 -16.87 3.23
N MET A 334 -3.74 -16.86 3.41
CA MET A 334 -4.69 -16.04 2.64
C MET A 334 -5.40 -15.02 3.53
N SER A 335 -5.77 -13.88 2.94
CA SER A 335 -6.52 -12.82 3.58
C SER A 335 -7.86 -12.60 2.87
N VAL A 336 -8.86 -12.11 3.61
CA VAL A 336 -10.14 -11.70 3.02
C VAL A 336 -9.90 -10.49 2.13
N VAL A 337 -10.27 -10.61 0.87
CA VAL A 337 -10.13 -9.54 -0.14
C VAL A 337 -11.44 -8.82 -0.34
N SER A 338 -12.53 -9.56 -0.30
CA SER A 338 -13.89 -9.03 -0.35
C SER A 338 -14.84 -10.06 0.26
N GLY A 339 -16.00 -9.62 0.72
CA GLY A 339 -17.00 -10.51 1.25
C GLY A 339 -18.16 -9.75 1.86
N PHE A 340 -19.17 -10.48 2.29
CA PHE A 340 -20.30 -9.94 3.00
C PHE A 340 -20.85 -10.92 4.04
N VAL A 341 -21.49 -10.37 5.06
CA VAL A 341 -22.36 -11.09 5.98
C VAL A 341 -23.81 -10.71 5.71
N MET A 342 -24.72 -11.67 5.85
CA MET A 342 -26.14 -11.44 5.59
C MET A 342 -27.02 -12.07 6.66
N THR A 343 -28.08 -11.39 7.08
CA THR A 343 -29.09 -11.97 7.98
C THR A 343 -29.83 -13.12 7.29
N LYS A 344 -30.10 -14.20 8.03
CA LYS A 344 -30.78 -15.38 7.47
C LYS A 344 -32.31 -15.24 7.39
N THR A 345 -32.86 -14.20 8.01
CA THR A 345 -34.30 -13.95 8.13
C THR A 345 -34.64 -12.57 7.57
N GLU A 346 -35.86 -12.42 7.06
CA GLU A 346 -36.38 -11.13 6.62
C GLU A 346 -36.62 -10.19 7.81
N PRO A 347 -36.32 -8.87 7.68
CA PRO A 347 -35.71 -8.23 6.52
C PRO A 347 -34.24 -8.61 6.34
N PHE A 348 -33.84 -8.86 5.09
CA PHE A 348 -32.44 -9.13 4.78
C PHE A 348 -31.61 -7.87 5.00
N HIS A 349 -30.44 -8.04 5.60
CA HIS A 349 -29.43 -7.01 5.78
C HIS A 349 -28.09 -7.59 5.33
N ILE A 350 -27.34 -6.84 4.52
CA ILE A 350 -26.01 -7.20 4.05
C ILE A 350 -25.02 -6.18 4.61
N ASP A 351 -23.97 -6.65 5.28
CA ASP A 351 -22.84 -5.83 5.71
C ASP A 351 -21.57 -6.36 5.03
N SER A 352 -20.71 -5.47 4.51
CA SER A 352 -19.44 -5.87 3.88
C SER A 352 -18.42 -6.38 4.93
N CYS A 353 -17.67 -7.44 4.61
CA CYS A 353 -16.65 -7.99 5.50
C CYS A 353 -15.42 -7.06 5.56
N VAL A 354 -14.97 -6.71 6.77
CA VAL A 354 -13.69 -6.00 6.97
C VAL A 354 -12.62 -7.02 7.40
N ALA A 355 -11.45 -6.98 6.76
CA ALA A 355 -10.31 -7.79 7.19
C ALA A 355 -9.98 -7.44 8.66
N SER A 356 -10.13 -8.42 9.56
CA SER A 356 -9.97 -8.36 11.02
C SER A 356 -11.17 -7.95 11.89
N SER A 357 -12.41 -7.94 11.41
CA SER A 357 -13.59 -7.75 12.28
C SER A 357 -14.28 -9.08 12.58
N ASP A 358 -14.24 -9.51 13.85
CA ASP A 358 -15.16 -10.53 14.37
C ASP A 358 -16.58 -9.95 14.38
N VAL A 359 -17.37 -10.22 13.34
CA VAL A 359 -18.79 -9.87 13.32
C VAL A 359 -19.58 -10.97 14.03
N LEU A 360 -19.68 -10.87 15.35
CA LEU A 360 -20.58 -11.68 16.16
C LEU A 360 -22.02 -11.11 16.05
N LYS A 361 -22.79 -11.62 15.09
CA LYS A 361 -24.25 -11.54 15.09
C LYS A 361 -24.82 -12.95 15.01
N ASP A 362 -25.54 -13.39 16.03
CA ASP A 362 -26.30 -14.63 15.95
C ASP A 362 -27.34 -14.50 14.82
N ASN A 363 -27.52 -15.56 14.02
CA ASN A 363 -28.44 -15.64 12.86
C ASN A 363 -27.99 -14.93 11.55
N VAL A 364 -26.68 -14.88 11.29
CA VAL A 364 -26.13 -14.43 9.99
C VAL A 364 -25.39 -15.56 9.26
N LEU A 365 -25.23 -15.41 7.95
CA LEU A 365 -24.31 -16.19 7.13
C LEU A 365 -23.19 -15.27 6.64
N ALA A 366 -22.05 -15.85 6.27
CA ALA A 366 -20.90 -15.13 5.74
C ALA A 366 -20.44 -15.74 4.42
N VAL A 367 -20.05 -14.89 3.49
CA VAL A 367 -19.35 -15.26 2.24
C VAL A 367 -18.10 -14.40 2.15
N ALA A 368 -16.95 -15.04 2.04
CA ALA A 368 -15.66 -14.38 1.93
C ALA A 368 -14.89 -14.90 0.73
N LEU A 369 -14.33 -13.99 -0.06
CA LEU A 369 -13.35 -14.26 -1.08
C LEU A 369 -11.96 -14.07 -0.48
N CYS A 370 -11.23 -15.16 -0.34
CA CYS A 370 -9.88 -15.18 0.19
C CYS A 370 -8.87 -15.22 -0.95
N ALA A 371 -7.78 -14.46 -0.85
CA ALA A 371 -6.66 -14.56 -1.78
C ALA A 371 -5.34 -14.42 -1.01
N LYS A 372 -4.24 -14.85 -1.62
CA LYS A 372 -2.91 -14.61 -1.07
C LYS A 372 -2.47 -13.17 -1.34
N GLY A 373 -1.93 -12.49 -0.31
CA GLY A 373 -1.17 -11.23 -0.45
C GLY A 373 -1.92 -9.98 -0.93
N ALA A 374 -3.17 -9.79 -0.52
CA ALA A 374 -4.04 -8.76 -1.08
C ALA A 374 -3.56 -7.30 -0.84
N HIS A 375 -2.99 -6.70 -1.89
CA HIS A 375 -2.75 -5.25 -2.04
C HIS A 375 -3.68 -4.58 -3.06
N ILE A 376 -4.64 -5.31 -3.67
CA ILE A 376 -5.69 -4.66 -4.46
C ILE A 376 -6.72 -4.07 -3.49
N ASN A 377 -6.72 -2.75 -3.38
CA ASN A 377 -7.74 -2.02 -2.63
C ASN A 377 -9.08 -2.09 -3.38
N PHE A 378 -9.98 -2.89 -2.85
CA PHE A 378 -11.37 -2.90 -3.27
C PHE A 378 -12.20 -2.01 -2.37
N VAL A 379 -13.13 -1.26 -2.99
CA VAL A 379 -14.17 -0.56 -2.25
C VAL A 379 -15.45 -1.38 -2.38
N THR A 380 -15.89 -1.97 -1.27
CA THR A 380 -17.17 -2.67 -1.22
C THR A 380 -18.29 -1.68 -0.89
N ILE A 381 -19.42 -1.81 -1.56
CA ILE A 381 -20.60 -0.97 -1.34
C ILE A 381 -21.80 -1.87 -1.10
N GLU A 382 -22.44 -1.69 0.04
CA GLU A 382 -23.80 -2.15 0.33
C GLU A 382 -24.78 -0.97 0.27
N SER A 383 -25.92 -1.14 -0.42
CA SER A 383 -26.92 -0.09 -0.54
C SER A 383 -28.31 -0.64 -0.83
N LYS A 384 -29.35 0.01 -0.30
CA LYS A 384 -30.75 -0.23 -0.71
C LYS A 384 -31.18 0.64 -1.89
N GLU A 385 -30.37 1.63 -2.22
CA GLU A 385 -30.60 2.59 -3.30
C GLU A 385 -29.46 2.53 -4.31
N ARG A 386 -29.71 3.02 -5.52
CA ARG A 386 -28.68 3.10 -6.56
C ARG A 386 -27.55 4.02 -6.11
N ARG A 387 -26.35 3.47 -5.93
CA ARG A 387 -25.16 4.22 -5.53
C ARG A 387 -24.04 4.00 -6.53
N LYS A 388 -23.35 5.06 -6.96
CA LYS A 388 -22.19 4.91 -7.85
C LYS A 388 -20.95 4.49 -7.06
N CYS A 389 -20.03 3.78 -7.71
CA CYS A 389 -18.67 3.63 -7.21
C CYS A 389 -18.07 5.03 -6.99
N PRO A 390 -17.32 5.26 -5.89
CA PRO A 390 -16.74 6.56 -5.61
C PRO A 390 -15.62 6.87 -6.61
N ASN A 391 -15.40 8.17 -6.83
CA ASN A 391 -14.34 8.69 -7.70
C ASN A 391 -14.43 8.12 -9.13
N ASP A 392 -13.30 7.67 -9.66
CA ASP A 392 -13.11 7.06 -10.98
C ASP A 392 -13.17 5.52 -10.95
N LEU A 393 -13.56 4.94 -9.81
CA LEU A 393 -13.70 3.49 -9.68
C LEU A 393 -14.90 2.95 -10.45
N VAL A 394 -14.80 1.68 -10.82
CA VAL A 394 -15.79 0.95 -11.61
C VAL A 394 -16.12 -0.39 -10.98
N VAL A 395 -17.29 -0.93 -11.30
CA VAL A 395 -17.76 -2.22 -10.78
C VAL A 395 -16.86 -3.34 -11.31
N ALA A 396 -16.26 -4.10 -10.40
CA ALA A 396 -15.54 -5.34 -10.70
C ALA A 396 -16.51 -6.51 -10.81
N PHE A 397 -17.26 -6.75 -9.72
CA PHE A 397 -18.28 -7.78 -9.63
C PHE A 397 -19.21 -7.44 -8.48
N GLY A 398 -20.39 -8.04 -8.46
CA GLY A 398 -21.41 -7.78 -7.47
C GLY A 398 -22.77 -8.30 -7.92
N PHE A 399 -23.77 -8.13 -7.08
CA PHE A 399 -25.14 -8.52 -7.38
C PHE A 399 -26.15 -7.58 -6.73
N GLN A 400 -27.34 -7.54 -7.34
CA GLN A 400 -28.55 -6.98 -6.76
C GLN A 400 -29.45 -8.14 -6.36
N MET A 401 -29.82 -8.18 -5.08
CA MET A 401 -30.79 -9.11 -4.52
C MET A 401 -32.12 -8.40 -4.39
N PHE A 402 -33.19 -8.94 -4.97
CA PHE A 402 -34.50 -8.30 -4.96
C PHE A 402 -35.61 -9.32 -4.95
N THR A 403 -36.82 -8.87 -4.67
CA THR A 403 -38.02 -9.68 -4.79
C THR A 403 -38.71 -9.38 -6.12
N ASP A 404 -38.94 -10.41 -6.92
CA ASP A 404 -39.67 -10.29 -8.19
C ASP A 404 -41.18 -10.16 -7.99
N GLU A 405 -41.93 -10.03 -9.08
CA GLU A 405 -43.40 -9.89 -9.05
C GLU A 405 -44.11 -11.11 -8.42
N THR A 406 -43.46 -12.27 -8.41
CA THR A 406 -43.99 -13.50 -7.82
C THR A 406 -43.65 -13.65 -6.34
N SER A 407 -43.09 -12.60 -5.72
CA SER A 407 -42.58 -12.62 -4.35
C SER A 407 -41.40 -13.59 -4.14
N ALA A 408 -40.73 -14.02 -5.22
CA ALA A 408 -39.54 -14.85 -5.13
C ALA A 408 -38.29 -13.98 -5.04
N MET A 409 -37.35 -14.37 -4.18
CA MET A 409 -36.04 -13.75 -4.11
C MET A 409 -35.25 -14.10 -5.36
N GLN A 410 -34.64 -13.11 -5.99
CA GLN A 410 -33.81 -13.21 -7.19
C GLN A 410 -32.44 -12.55 -6.98
N LEU A 411 -31.45 -12.99 -7.75
CA LEU A 411 -30.14 -12.34 -7.87
C LEU A 411 -29.88 -11.91 -9.32
N ALA A 412 -29.49 -10.67 -9.54
CA ALA A 412 -28.96 -10.18 -10.81
C ALA A 412 -27.51 -9.74 -10.64
N SER A 413 -26.61 -10.16 -11.53
CA SER A 413 -25.21 -9.73 -11.53
C SER A 413 -25.08 -8.27 -11.95
N CYS A 414 -24.19 -7.53 -11.31
CA CYS A 414 -23.84 -6.18 -11.73
C CYS A 414 -22.97 -6.19 -13.01
N PRO A 415 -23.18 -5.25 -13.95
CA PRO A 415 -22.33 -5.12 -15.14
C PRO A 415 -20.91 -4.67 -14.79
N ILE A 416 -19.92 -5.41 -15.30
CA ILE A 416 -18.49 -5.13 -15.11
C ILE A 416 -18.09 -3.83 -15.83
N GLY A 417 -17.22 -3.02 -15.23
CA GLY A 417 -16.63 -1.82 -15.83
C GLY A 417 -17.55 -0.59 -15.88
N GLN A 418 -18.76 -0.71 -15.34
CA GLN A 418 -19.73 0.38 -15.21
C GLN A 418 -19.54 1.14 -13.89
N ALA A 419 -20.11 2.35 -13.80
CA ALA A 419 -20.05 3.16 -12.58
C ALA A 419 -21.02 2.69 -11.47
N ASP A 420 -22.08 1.96 -11.83
CA ASP A 420 -23.06 1.38 -10.91
C ASP A 420 -23.68 0.10 -11.49
N CYS A 421 -24.58 -0.55 -10.75
CA CYS A 421 -25.22 -1.78 -11.21
C CYS A 421 -26.48 -1.54 -12.07
N GLY A 422 -26.83 -0.30 -12.38
CA GLY A 422 -28.10 0.06 -13.00
C GLY A 422 -29.29 0.07 -12.04
N ASP A 423 -30.48 0.13 -12.61
CA ASP A 423 -31.73 0.22 -11.85
C ASP A 423 -32.13 -1.14 -11.28
N MET A 424 -32.62 -1.14 -10.04
CA MET A 424 -33.00 -2.37 -9.34
C MET A 424 -34.19 -3.05 -10.04
N PRO A 425 -34.08 -4.33 -10.45
CA PRO A 425 -35.13 -4.96 -11.25
C PRO A 425 -36.44 -5.24 -10.52
N GLY A 426 -36.43 -5.21 -9.18
CA GLY A 426 -37.59 -5.55 -8.36
C GLY A 426 -37.71 -4.73 -7.08
N LYS A 427 -38.60 -5.16 -6.18
CA LYS A 427 -38.91 -4.43 -4.95
C LYS A 427 -38.07 -4.88 -3.77
N GLY A 428 -37.85 -3.96 -2.83
CA GLY A 428 -37.25 -4.26 -1.52
C GLY A 428 -35.83 -4.81 -1.60
N GLY A 429 -35.10 -4.50 -2.67
CA GLY A 429 -33.81 -5.11 -2.92
C GLY A 429 -32.64 -4.41 -2.26
N ILE A 430 -31.51 -5.10 -2.29
CA ILE A 430 -30.23 -4.71 -1.70
C ILE A 430 -29.17 -4.99 -2.75
N GLU A 431 -28.30 -4.03 -2.96
CA GLU A 431 -27.13 -4.13 -3.81
C GLU A 431 -25.90 -4.38 -2.94
N TRP A 432 -25.08 -5.35 -3.36
CA TRP A 432 -23.72 -5.51 -2.87
C TRP A 432 -22.77 -5.60 -4.05
N LYS A 433 -21.71 -4.80 -4.05
CA LYS A 433 -20.74 -4.80 -5.13
C LYS A 433 -19.35 -4.41 -4.68
N VAL A 434 -18.40 -4.76 -5.53
CA VAL A 434 -16.98 -4.49 -5.37
C VAL A 434 -16.56 -3.52 -6.47
N CYS A 435 -16.01 -2.38 -6.09
CA CYS A 435 -15.48 -1.36 -6.98
C CYS A 435 -13.94 -1.41 -6.99
N THR A 436 -13.35 -1.20 -8.16
CA THR A 436 -11.90 -1.19 -8.38
C THR A 436 -11.48 -0.09 -9.35
N GLN A 437 -10.17 0.09 -9.55
CA GLN A 437 -9.65 0.93 -10.61
C GLN A 437 -9.82 0.26 -11.99
N ARG A 438 -10.16 1.07 -13.00
CA ARG A 438 -10.47 0.56 -14.35
C ARG A 438 -9.30 -0.16 -15.02
N ASN A 439 -8.06 0.23 -14.74
CA ASN A 439 -6.84 -0.40 -15.25
C ASN A 439 -6.63 -1.85 -14.74
N LEU A 440 -7.27 -2.24 -13.64
CA LEU A 440 -7.18 -3.58 -13.08
C LEU A 440 -8.22 -4.56 -13.67
N LEU A 441 -9.19 -4.05 -14.44
CA LEU A 441 -10.19 -4.89 -15.10
C LEU A 441 -9.67 -5.42 -16.43
N ASP A 442 -9.73 -6.74 -16.56
CA ASP A 442 -9.58 -7.44 -17.83
C ASP A 442 -10.88 -8.20 -18.15
N SER A 443 -11.21 -8.29 -19.44
CA SER A 443 -12.47 -8.86 -19.93
C SER A 443 -12.53 -10.40 -19.88
N ASN A 444 -11.68 -11.02 -19.06
CA ASN A 444 -11.52 -12.47 -19.04
C ASN A 444 -12.46 -13.17 -18.05
N PHE A 445 -13.08 -12.44 -17.13
CA PHE A 445 -14.04 -13.01 -16.18
C PHE A 445 -15.46 -12.50 -16.39
N GLU A 446 -16.46 -13.33 -16.05
CA GLU A 446 -17.88 -13.03 -16.21
C GLU A 446 -18.68 -13.50 -14.98
N PRO A 447 -19.40 -12.61 -14.27
CA PRO A 447 -20.33 -13.01 -13.23
C PRO A 447 -21.62 -13.56 -13.84
N ARG A 448 -22.17 -14.61 -13.24
CA ARG A 448 -23.43 -15.24 -13.65
C ARG A 448 -24.30 -15.52 -12.43
N THR A 449 -25.61 -15.40 -12.60
CA THR A 449 -26.61 -15.75 -11.59
C THR A 449 -27.62 -16.75 -12.13
N ALA A 450 -28.22 -17.52 -11.23
CA ALA A 450 -29.39 -18.34 -11.53
C ALA A 450 -30.30 -18.43 -10.31
N ALA A 451 -31.56 -18.75 -10.56
CA ALA A 451 -32.57 -18.96 -9.52
C ALA A 451 -33.41 -20.21 -9.82
N THR A 452 -33.89 -20.86 -8.76
CA THR A 452 -34.79 -22.01 -8.85
C THR A 452 -35.78 -22.03 -7.69
N ARG A 453 -36.80 -22.88 -7.79
CA ARG A 453 -37.89 -23.03 -6.81
C ARG A 453 -37.95 -24.48 -6.31
N GLU A 454 -38.71 -24.70 -5.25
CA GLU A 454 -39.01 -26.04 -4.73
C GLU A 454 -39.40 -27.01 -5.84
N GLY A 455 -38.76 -28.19 -5.84
CA GLY A 455 -39.01 -29.24 -6.84
C GLY A 455 -38.24 -29.07 -8.16
N TYR A 456 -37.51 -27.98 -8.35
CA TYR A 456 -36.70 -27.72 -9.54
C TYR A 456 -35.20 -27.66 -9.22
N TYR A 457 -34.39 -27.73 -10.27
CA TYR A 457 -32.96 -27.46 -10.24
C TYR A 457 -32.62 -26.37 -11.26
N ALA A 458 -31.54 -25.65 -11.03
CA ALA A 458 -30.98 -24.71 -12.00
C ALA A 458 -29.46 -24.84 -12.05
N ASN A 459 -28.87 -24.61 -13.22
CA ASN A 459 -27.43 -24.62 -13.41
C ASN A 459 -26.93 -23.22 -13.80
N MET A 460 -25.79 -22.83 -13.24
CA MET A 460 -25.01 -21.70 -13.69
C MET A 460 -23.82 -22.26 -14.47
N ASP A 461 -23.92 -22.24 -15.79
CA ASP A 461 -22.89 -22.77 -16.68
C ASP A 461 -21.91 -21.67 -17.08
N CYS A 462 -20.61 -21.94 -16.94
CA CYS A 462 -19.58 -21.11 -17.54
C CYS A 462 -19.48 -21.36 -19.05
N PRO A 463 -19.05 -20.36 -19.85
CA PRO A 463 -18.70 -20.56 -21.24
C PRO A 463 -17.73 -21.74 -21.43
N SER A 464 -17.77 -22.40 -22.59
CA SER A 464 -17.06 -23.67 -22.84
C SER A 464 -15.55 -23.64 -22.61
N SER A 465 -14.91 -22.45 -22.61
CA SER A 465 -13.50 -22.24 -22.32
C SER A 465 -13.17 -21.84 -20.87
N GLN A 466 -14.19 -21.54 -20.05
CA GLN A 466 -14.04 -20.99 -18.71
C GLN A 466 -14.44 -21.99 -17.62
N LYS A 467 -13.96 -21.75 -16.40
CA LYS A 467 -14.32 -22.51 -15.19
C LYS A 467 -14.81 -21.56 -14.10
N VAL A 468 -15.56 -22.11 -13.16
CA VAL A 468 -15.93 -21.42 -11.93
C VAL A 468 -14.65 -21.12 -11.15
N VAL A 469 -14.42 -19.87 -10.80
CA VAL A 469 -13.31 -19.45 -9.92
C VAL A 469 -13.76 -19.07 -8.53
N SER A 470 -14.98 -18.55 -8.41
CA SER A 470 -15.59 -18.19 -7.13
C SER A 470 -17.09 -18.22 -7.24
N GLY A 471 -17.80 -18.57 -6.16
CA GLY A 471 -19.25 -18.50 -6.15
C GLY A 471 -19.92 -19.11 -4.93
N PHE A 472 -21.20 -18.82 -4.78
CA PHE A 472 -22.02 -19.32 -3.68
C PHE A 472 -23.46 -19.58 -4.15
N VAL A 473 -24.17 -20.41 -3.38
CA VAL A 473 -25.58 -20.70 -3.54
C VAL A 473 -26.29 -20.39 -2.23
N LEU A 474 -27.32 -19.56 -2.30
CA LEU A 474 -28.24 -19.27 -1.21
C LEU A 474 -29.48 -20.16 -1.36
N ARG A 475 -29.80 -20.95 -0.34
CA ARG A 475 -31.02 -21.76 -0.31
C ARG A 475 -31.94 -21.31 0.81
N ARG A 476 -33.21 -21.07 0.47
CA ARG A 476 -34.25 -20.65 1.41
C ARG A 476 -34.99 -21.88 1.92
N THR A 477 -35.10 -21.98 3.24
CA THR A 477 -36.03 -22.90 3.92
C THR A 477 -37.26 -22.13 4.41
N ARG A 478 -38.24 -22.80 5.03
CA ARG A 478 -39.47 -22.14 5.53
C ARG A 478 -39.25 -21.01 6.56
N GLY A 479 -38.06 -20.89 7.16
CA GLY A 479 -37.78 -19.82 8.13
C GLY A 479 -36.34 -19.33 8.19
N SER A 480 -35.45 -19.78 7.29
CA SER A 480 -34.04 -19.43 7.34
C SER A 480 -33.37 -19.56 5.98
N LEU A 481 -32.28 -18.85 5.78
CA LEU A 481 -31.42 -18.96 4.62
C LEU A 481 -30.16 -19.77 4.97
N GLN A 482 -29.74 -20.62 4.04
CA GLN A 482 -28.48 -21.36 4.08
C GLN A 482 -27.59 -20.96 2.92
N VAL A 483 -26.28 -21.04 3.12
CA VAL A 483 -25.28 -20.79 2.07
C VAL A 483 -24.39 -22.01 1.87
N ASP A 484 -24.14 -22.31 0.60
CA ASP A 484 -23.17 -23.31 0.12
C ASP A 484 -22.17 -22.66 -0.84
N SER A 485 -20.94 -23.18 -0.92
CA SER A 485 -19.95 -22.71 -1.88
C SER A 485 -20.07 -23.44 -3.22
N CYS A 486 -19.77 -22.74 -4.31
CA CYS A 486 -19.51 -23.37 -5.60
C CYS A 486 -18.02 -23.73 -5.69
N MET A 487 -17.70 -24.99 -5.98
CA MET A 487 -16.30 -25.43 -6.07
C MET A 487 -15.59 -24.76 -7.25
N ALA A 488 -14.36 -24.32 -7.04
CA ALA A 488 -13.52 -23.80 -8.12
C ALA A 488 -13.08 -24.92 -9.08
N GLY A 489 -12.84 -24.58 -10.35
CA GLY A 489 -12.33 -25.48 -11.39
C GLY A 489 -13.38 -26.32 -12.12
N ILE A 490 -14.66 -26.25 -11.71
CA ILE A 490 -15.77 -26.94 -12.39
C ILE A 490 -16.35 -26.09 -13.52
N SER A 491 -17.05 -26.69 -14.48
CA SER A 491 -17.69 -25.97 -15.60
C SER A 491 -19.03 -25.33 -15.25
N SER A 492 -19.69 -25.82 -14.18
CA SER A 492 -21.03 -25.40 -13.83
C SER A 492 -21.28 -25.59 -12.34
N CYS A 493 -22.05 -24.69 -11.73
CA CYS A 493 -22.53 -24.84 -10.35
C CYS A 493 -24.05 -25.00 -10.33
N SER A 494 -24.53 -26.04 -9.64
CA SER A 494 -25.95 -26.42 -9.62
C SER A 494 -26.63 -26.00 -8.32
N ILE A 495 -27.87 -25.51 -8.44
CA ILE A 495 -28.78 -25.20 -7.35
C ILE A 495 -29.83 -26.30 -7.30
N GLN A 496 -29.89 -27.06 -6.22
CA GLN A 496 -30.83 -28.17 -6.04
C GLN A 496 -31.81 -27.88 -4.90
N CYS A 497 -33.11 -27.92 -5.18
CA CYS A 497 -34.21 -27.75 -4.22
C CYS A 497 -35.23 -28.90 -4.29
N THR A 498 -34.76 -30.14 -4.53
CA THR A 498 -35.62 -31.28 -4.90
C THR A 498 -36.12 -32.13 -3.73
N ASP A 499 -35.59 -31.94 -2.53
CA ASP A 499 -35.83 -32.78 -1.34
C ASP A 499 -36.95 -32.26 -0.42
N GLY A 500 -37.65 -31.20 -0.83
CA GLY A 500 -38.71 -30.55 -0.05
C GLY A 500 -38.21 -29.78 1.19
N THR A 501 -36.89 -29.70 1.39
CA THR A 501 -36.30 -28.94 2.50
C THR A 501 -36.14 -27.46 2.15
N PHE A 502 -35.88 -27.16 0.88
CA PHE A 502 -35.67 -25.80 0.36
C PHE A 502 -36.82 -25.35 -0.53
N THR A 503 -37.34 -24.15 -0.27
CA THR A 503 -38.46 -23.55 -1.01
C THR A 503 -38.01 -22.73 -2.22
N ALA A 504 -36.77 -22.23 -2.20
CA ALA A 504 -36.14 -21.51 -3.30
C ALA A 504 -34.62 -21.57 -3.20
N GLY A 505 -33.94 -21.36 -4.33
CA GLY A 505 -32.49 -21.25 -4.36
C GLY A 505 -32.02 -20.19 -5.35
N ASN A 506 -30.98 -19.45 -4.99
CA ASN A 506 -30.34 -18.44 -5.82
C ASN A 506 -28.84 -18.65 -5.82
N GLY A 507 -28.17 -18.44 -6.94
CA GLY A 507 -26.74 -18.63 -7.06
C GLY A 507 -26.06 -17.46 -7.74
N PHE A 508 -24.80 -17.27 -7.38
CA PHE A 508 -23.88 -16.34 -8.01
C PHE A 508 -22.53 -17.03 -8.21
N ILE A 509 -22.01 -17.02 -9.43
CA ILE A 509 -20.67 -17.50 -9.75
C ILE A 509 -19.91 -16.46 -10.55
N ILE A 510 -18.58 -16.55 -10.51
CA ILE A 510 -17.66 -15.86 -11.40
C ILE A 510 -16.97 -16.94 -12.24
N CYS A 511 -17.08 -16.80 -13.55
CA CYS A 511 -16.41 -17.65 -14.55
C CYS A 511 -15.14 -16.97 -15.05
N LEU A 512 -14.06 -17.72 -15.24
CA LEU A 512 -12.79 -17.25 -15.81
C LEU A 512 -12.13 -18.36 -16.63
#